data_AF-A0A822J2K2-F1
#
_entry.id   AF-A0A822J2K2-F1
#
_cell.length_a   1.000
_cell.length_b   1.000
_cell.length_c   1.000
_cell.angle_alpha   90.00
_cell.angle_beta   90.00
_cell.angle_gamma   90.00
#
_symmetry.space_group_name_H-M   'P 1'
#
loop_
_entity.id
_entity.type
_entity.pdbx_description
1 polymer ?
#
loop_
_entity_poly.entity_id
_entity_poly.type
_entity_poly.pdbx_seq_one_letter_code
_entity_poly.pdbx_strand_id
1 'polypeptide(L)'
;MPNWAIHLIVPLLALLIVGRKEDHKYILLLLPLAVLPDIDTFVIEHRALLHNIFIPAILFFIGLSIKKMRSIFFIAGVYFVSHVILDLFAGGVVLFYPVYNQMAFIDASLEMSRTNQLLWTFDYGFNDYSEGWKIAQGYISDSVGTGSLVIVLVAGIWASYRNRMVGKEDK
;
A
#
# COMPACT_ATOMS: atom_id res chain seq x y z
N MET A 1 0.48 6.22 -14.88
CA MET A 1 1.89 6.62 -14.77
C MET A 1 2.41 6.02 -13.48
N PRO A 2 3.66 5.56 -13.39
CA PRO A 2 4.22 5.04 -12.14
C PRO A 2 4.08 6.11 -11.07
N ASN A 3 3.41 5.82 -9.95
CA ASN A 3 3.22 6.77 -8.86
C ASN A 3 4.23 6.50 -7.73
N TRP A 4 5.50 6.43 -8.11
CA TRP A 4 6.64 6.14 -7.24
C TRP A 4 6.66 7.02 -5.98
N ALA A 5 6.23 8.28 -6.09
CA ALA A 5 6.16 9.20 -4.97
C ALA A 5 5.16 8.74 -3.89
N ILE A 6 3.95 8.32 -4.27
CA ILE A 6 2.95 7.84 -3.30
C ILE A 6 3.40 6.53 -2.67
N HIS A 7 3.97 5.59 -3.46
CA HIS A 7 4.50 4.34 -2.93
C HIS A 7 5.69 4.54 -1.98
N LEU A 8 6.42 5.66 -2.04
CA LEU A 8 7.46 6.01 -1.06
C LEU A 8 6.88 6.69 0.17
N ILE A 9 6.10 7.76 -0.03
CA ILE A 9 5.70 8.68 1.04
C ILE A 9 4.71 8.02 1.99
N VAL A 10 3.70 7.32 1.48
CA VAL A 10 2.63 6.75 2.29
C VAL A 10 3.14 5.70 3.29
N PRO A 11 3.87 4.64 2.87
CA PRO A 11 4.38 3.68 3.83
C PRO A 11 5.45 4.27 4.74
N LEU A 12 6.28 5.21 4.25
CA LEU A 12 7.24 5.90 5.10
C LEU A 12 6.54 6.63 6.25
N LEU A 13 5.50 7.42 5.96
CA LEU A 13 4.73 8.13 6.99
C LEU A 13 4.05 7.16 7.94
N ALA A 14 3.39 6.12 7.43
CA ALA A 14 2.75 5.09 8.26
C ALA A 14 3.75 4.41 9.20
N LEU A 15 4.93 4.05 8.70
CA LEU A 15 6.01 3.45 9.48
C LEU A 15 6.63 4.41 10.48
N LEU A 16 6.76 5.71 10.18
CA LEU A 16 7.25 6.69 11.15
C LEU A 16 6.24 6.97 12.27
N ILE A 17 4.93 6.91 11.97
CA ILE A 17 3.86 7.04 12.96
C ILE A 17 3.83 5.84 13.90
N VAL A 18 3.96 4.63 13.35
CA VAL A 18 3.84 3.37 14.11
C VAL A 18 5.18 2.91 14.68
N GLY A 19 6.28 3.16 14.01
CA GLY A 19 7.61 2.69 14.37
C GLY A 19 8.08 3.24 15.71
N ARG A 20 9.02 2.52 16.34
CA ARG A 20 9.74 3.04 17.50
C ARG A 20 10.95 3.82 17.03
N LYS A 21 11.48 4.72 17.87
CA LYS A 21 12.62 5.58 17.50
C LYS A 21 13.85 4.76 17.11
N GLU A 22 14.09 3.63 17.76
CA GLU A 22 15.18 2.69 17.45
C GLU A 22 15.08 2.07 16.05
N ASP A 23 13.87 2.00 15.48
CA ASP A 23 13.60 1.41 14.18
C ASP A 23 13.72 2.42 13.02
N HIS A 24 13.75 3.73 13.30
CA HIS A 24 13.77 4.78 12.26
C HIS A 24 14.94 4.63 11.27
N LYS A 25 16.11 4.19 11.76
CA LYS A 25 17.27 3.92 10.90
C LYS A 25 16.98 2.83 9.87
N TYR A 26 16.24 1.79 10.25
CA TYR A 26 15.87 0.69 9.36
C TYR A 26 14.73 1.11 8.43
N ILE A 27 13.79 1.90 8.91
CA ILE A 27 12.71 2.49 8.09
C ILE A 27 13.32 3.27 6.92
N LEU A 28 14.27 4.17 7.20
CA LEU A 28 14.93 4.97 6.15
C LEU A 28 15.85 4.13 5.25
N LEU A 29 16.61 3.18 5.82
CA LEU A 29 17.51 2.32 5.06
C LEU A 29 16.75 1.43 4.07
N LEU A 30 15.58 0.94 4.45
CA LEU A 30 14.77 0.02 3.65
C LEU A 30 13.78 0.73 2.72
N LEU A 31 13.73 2.06 2.75
CA LEU A 31 12.83 2.86 1.90
C LEU A 31 12.90 2.50 0.41
N PRO A 32 14.07 2.19 -0.19
CA PRO A 32 14.12 1.77 -1.61
C PRO A 32 13.30 0.50 -1.92
N LEU A 33 13.00 -0.33 -0.92
CA LEU A 33 12.15 -1.51 -1.13
C LEU A 33 10.71 -1.14 -1.50
N ALA A 34 10.25 0.06 -1.16
CA ALA A 34 8.89 0.51 -1.46
C ALA A 34 8.62 0.70 -2.96
N VAL A 35 9.67 0.92 -3.75
CA VAL A 35 9.60 1.06 -5.22
C VAL A 35 10.20 -0.15 -5.94
N LEU A 36 10.67 -1.16 -5.20
CA LEU A 36 11.22 -2.36 -5.82
C LEU A 36 10.20 -3.08 -6.71
N PRO A 37 8.89 -3.18 -6.33
CA PRO A 37 7.92 -3.81 -7.21
C PRO A 37 7.78 -3.09 -8.56
N ASP A 38 7.89 -1.76 -8.59
CA ASP A 38 7.81 -0.97 -9.82
C ASP A 38 8.89 -1.32 -10.85
N ILE A 39 9.99 -1.96 -10.45
CA ILE A 39 11.01 -2.43 -11.40
C ILE A 39 10.42 -3.47 -12.39
N ASP A 40 9.36 -4.18 -12.00
CA ASP A 40 8.65 -5.12 -12.88
C ASP A 40 7.99 -4.43 -14.08
N THR A 41 7.86 -3.10 -14.06
CA THR A 41 7.45 -2.32 -15.25
C THR A 41 8.45 -2.41 -16.41
N PHE A 42 9.72 -2.74 -16.13
CA PHE A 42 10.76 -2.93 -17.15
C PHE A 42 10.83 -4.36 -17.69
N VAL A 43 10.01 -5.28 -17.16
CA VAL A 43 9.93 -6.68 -17.60
C VAL A 43 8.71 -6.86 -18.52
N ILE A 44 8.78 -7.84 -19.42
CA ILE A 44 7.79 -8.12 -20.48
C ILE A 44 6.40 -8.46 -19.89
N GLU A 45 6.35 -9.11 -18.73
CA GLU A 45 5.12 -9.44 -18.00
C GLU A 45 4.77 -8.29 -17.04
N HIS A 46 4.26 -7.19 -17.61
CA HIS A 46 3.96 -5.97 -16.86
C HIS A 46 3.10 -6.22 -15.60
N ARG A 47 3.68 -6.03 -14.42
CA ARG A 47 3.02 -6.03 -13.09
C ARG A 47 2.52 -7.38 -12.56
N ALA A 48 3.11 -8.50 -12.99
CA ALA A 48 2.69 -9.82 -12.51
C ALA A 48 3.63 -10.42 -11.46
N LEU A 49 4.94 -10.20 -11.58
CA LEU A 49 5.94 -10.92 -10.80
C LEU A 49 6.14 -10.33 -9.42
N LEU A 50 6.19 -9.00 -9.32
CA LEU A 50 6.50 -8.32 -8.05
C LEU A 50 5.28 -7.69 -7.35
N HIS A 51 4.16 -7.58 -8.05
CA HIS A 51 2.94 -6.94 -7.56
C HIS A 51 1.91 -7.97 -7.05
N ASN A 52 2.34 -8.93 -6.22
CA ASN A 52 1.44 -9.93 -5.65
C ASN A 52 1.59 -10.05 -4.13
N ILE A 53 0.61 -10.67 -3.48
CA ILE A 53 0.56 -10.82 -2.02
C ILE A 53 1.61 -11.81 -1.48
N PHE A 54 2.18 -12.66 -2.33
CA PHE A 54 3.07 -13.74 -1.89
C PHE A 54 4.41 -13.20 -1.39
N ILE A 55 4.96 -12.16 -2.02
CA ILE A 55 6.21 -11.53 -1.58
C ILE A 55 6.11 -10.97 -0.15
N PRO A 56 5.15 -10.08 0.17
CA PRO A 56 5.00 -9.60 1.55
C PRO A 56 4.66 -10.73 2.52
N ALA A 57 3.90 -11.74 2.12
CA ALA A 57 3.60 -12.90 2.97
C ALA A 57 4.89 -13.68 3.32
N ILE A 58 5.76 -13.95 2.35
CA ILE A 58 7.05 -14.61 2.58
C ILE A 58 7.92 -13.80 3.54
N LEU A 59 8.05 -12.48 3.33
CA LEU A 59 8.79 -11.59 4.23
C LEU A 59 8.25 -11.65 5.66
N PHE A 60 6.92 -11.67 5.80
CA PHE A 60 6.26 -11.80 7.09
C PHE A 60 6.59 -13.14 7.79
N PHE A 61 6.48 -14.27 7.09
CA PHE A 61 6.78 -15.58 7.65
C PHE A 61 8.27 -15.75 8.01
N ILE A 62 9.17 -15.18 7.20
CA ILE A 62 10.60 -15.14 7.54
C ILE A 62 10.83 -14.31 8.79
N GLY A 63 10.18 -13.15 8.92
CA GLY A 63 10.25 -12.29 10.10
C GLY A 63 9.76 -12.97 11.38
N LEU A 64 8.74 -13.84 11.29
CA LEU A 64 8.29 -14.69 12.40
C LEU A 64 9.32 -15.75 12.78
N SER A 65 10.04 -16.29 11.79
CA SER A 65 11.03 -17.36 11.99
C SER A 65 12.35 -16.84 12.55
N ILE A 66 12.83 -15.69 12.07
CA ILE A 66 14.13 -15.11 12.44
C ILE A 66 13.93 -13.96 13.43
N LYS A 67 13.71 -14.30 14.71
CA LYS A 67 13.41 -13.33 15.78
C LYS A 67 14.37 -12.13 15.85
N LYS A 68 15.66 -12.35 15.63
CA LYS A 68 16.69 -11.29 15.68
C LYS A 68 16.51 -10.20 14.61
N MET A 69 15.94 -10.55 13.46
CA MET A 69 15.74 -9.64 12.33
C MET A 69 14.26 -9.29 12.11
N ARG A 70 13.39 -9.65 13.05
CA ARG A 70 11.94 -9.51 12.93
C ARG A 70 11.51 -8.10 12.54
N SER A 71 12.06 -7.06 13.17
CA SER A 71 11.73 -5.67 12.83
C SER A 71 12.07 -5.31 11.39
N ILE A 72 13.22 -5.77 10.88
CA ILE A 72 13.68 -5.50 9.50
C ILE A 72 12.71 -6.15 8.50
N PHE A 73 12.38 -7.42 8.70
CA PHE A 73 11.45 -8.14 7.83
C PHE A 73 10.03 -7.57 7.87
N PHE A 74 9.57 -7.09 9.03
CA PHE A 74 8.27 -6.42 9.12
C PHE A 74 8.27 -5.05 8.45
N ILE A 75 9.31 -4.25 8.60
CA ILE A 75 9.43 -2.97 7.89
C ILE A 75 9.42 -3.21 6.37
N ALA A 76 10.22 -4.17 5.89
CA ALA A 76 10.22 -4.57 4.49
C ALA A 76 8.83 -5.05 4.04
N GLY A 77 8.19 -5.93 4.82
CA GLY A 77 6.84 -6.42 4.55
C GLY A 77 5.82 -5.29 4.42
N VAL A 78 5.85 -4.28 5.31
CA VAL A 78 4.94 -3.13 5.23
C VAL A 78 5.16 -2.33 3.95
N TYR A 79 6.40 -2.14 3.50
CA TYR A 79 6.66 -1.48 2.21
C TYR A 79 6.00 -2.22 1.05
N PHE A 80 6.18 -3.54 0.96
CA PHE A 80 5.55 -4.36 -0.09
C PHE A 80 4.02 -4.41 0.04
N VAL A 81 3.47 -4.59 1.24
CA VAL A 81 2.02 -4.60 1.47
C VAL A 81 1.41 -3.26 1.07
N SER A 82 2.00 -2.15 1.51
CA SER A 82 1.51 -0.82 1.14
C SER A 82 1.56 -0.60 -0.36
N HIS A 83 2.61 -1.11 -1.03
CA HIS A 83 2.71 -1.03 -2.48
C HIS A 83 1.54 -1.73 -3.17
N VAL A 84 1.31 -3.01 -2.84
CA VAL A 84 0.21 -3.82 -3.39
C VAL A 84 -1.15 -3.20 -3.07
N ILE A 85 -1.35 -2.70 -1.84
CA ILE A 85 -2.61 -2.04 -1.47
C ILE A 85 -2.82 -0.79 -2.32
N LEU A 86 -1.83 0.09 -2.43
CA LEU A 86 -1.98 1.31 -3.23
C LEU A 86 -2.27 1.02 -4.70
N ASP A 87 -1.71 -0.07 -5.24
CA ASP A 87 -1.99 -0.52 -6.60
C ASP A 87 -3.42 -1.04 -6.79
N LEU A 88 -4.05 -1.64 -5.77
CA LEU A 88 -5.49 -1.94 -5.81
C LEU A 88 -6.31 -0.68 -6.12
N PHE A 89 -5.90 0.47 -5.56
CA PHE A 89 -6.55 1.76 -5.77
C PHE A 89 -6.08 2.49 -7.04
N ALA A 90 -5.00 2.03 -7.70
CA ALA A 90 -4.38 2.71 -8.85
C ALA A 90 -4.73 2.09 -10.22
N GLY A 91 -5.81 1.30 -10.27
CA GLY A 91 -6.27 0.58 -11.47
C GLY A 91 -6.16 -0.94 -11.36
N GLY A 92 -5.73 -1.45 -10.20
CA GLY A 92 -5.75 -2.87 -9.88
C GLY A 92 -4.40 -3.57 -9.98
N VAL A 93 -4.35 -4.76 -9.40
CA VAL A 93 -3.13 -5.55 -9.24
C VAL A 93 -3.42 -7.05 -9.39
N VAL A 94 -2.48 -7.81 -9.96
CA VAL A 94 -2.61 -9.27 -10.13
C VAL A 94 -2.31 -9.99 -8.81
N LEU A 95 -3.19 -9.77 -7.81
CA LEU A 95 -2.94 -10.05 -6.40
C LEU A 95 -2.47 -11.48 -6.09
N PHE A 96 -2.97 -12.45 -6.87
CA PHE A 96 -2.78 -13.88 -6.66
C PHE A 96 -1.99 -14.57 -7.77
N TYR A 97 -1.29 -13.81 -8.62
CA TYR A 97 -0.40 -14.41 -9.62
C TYR A 97 0.72 -15.22 -8.94
N PRO A 98 1.09 -16.42 -9.44
CA PRO A 98 0.65 -17.08 -10.68
C PRO A 98 -0.55 -18.04 -10.53
N VAL A 99 -1.17 -18.10 -9.34
CA VAL A 99 -2.28 -19.02 -9.07
C VAL A 99 -3.59 -18.54 -9.71
N TYR A 100 -3.76 -17.22 -9.80
CA TYR A 100 -4.94 -16.59 -10.37
C TYR A 100 -4.59 -15.26 -11.04
N ASN A 101 -4.97 -15.13 -12.31
CA ASN A 101 -4.46 -14.10 -13.20
C ASN A 101 -5.41 -12.89 -13.38
N GLN A 102 -6.52 -12.83 -12.63
CA GLN A 102 -7.40 -11.65 -12.68
C GLN A 102 -6.86 -10.53 -11.79
N MET A 103 -7.09 -9.28 -12.21
CA MET A 103 -6.69 -8.11 -11.44
C MET A 103 -7.72 -7.79 -10.38
N ALA A 104 -7.31 -7.77 -9.12
CA ALA A 104 -8.10 -7.21 -8.04
C ALA A 104 -8.03 -5.68 -8.11
N PHE A 105 -9.15 -4.98 -7.91
CA PHE A 105 -9.18 -3.53 -7.88
C PHE A 105 -10.11 -3.00 -6.78
N ILE A 106 -9.86 -1.76 -6.38
CA ILE A 106 -10.74 -0.95 -5.54
C ILE A 106 -10.81 0.43 -6.18
N ASP A 107 -12.01 0.90 -6.49
CA ASP A 107 -12.26 2.27 -6.90
C ASP A 107 -13.03 2.99 -5.79
N ALA A 108 -12.39 3.99 -5.18
CA ALA A 108 -12.95 4.77 -4.10
C ALA A 108 -12.73 6.27 -4.34
N SER A 109 -13.44 6.84 -5.31
CA SER A 109 -13.28 8.25 -5.71
C SER A 109 -14.36 9.17 -5.14
N LEU A 110 -13.97 10.43 -4.94
CA LEU A 110 -14.88 11.55 -4.67
C LEU A 110 -14.63 12.65 -5.69
N GLU A 111 -15.61 12.86 -6.57
CA GLU A 111 -15.49 13.69 -7.77
C GLU A 111 -16.53 14.81 -7.76
N MET A 112 -16.16 15.97 -8.34
CA MET A 112 -17.11 17.05 -8.61
C MET A 112 -17.43 17.06 -10.10
N SER A 113 -18.68 16.81 -10.46
CA SER A 113 -19.11 16.81 -11.84
C SER A 113 -19.11 18.23 -12.45
N ARG A 114 -19.14 18.32 -13.78
CA ARG A 114 -19.32 19.60 -14.51
C ARG A 114 -20.66 20.29 -14.22
N THR A 115 -21.63 19.57 -13.67
CA THR A 115 -22.94 20.07 -13.24
C THR A 115 -22.99 20.41 -11.75
N ASN A 116 -21.82 20.50 -11.08
CA ASN A 116 -21.68 20.75 -9.65
C ASN A 116 -22.35 19.68 -8.76
N GLN A 117 -22.39 18.44 -9.23
CA GLN A 117 -22.85 17.31 -8.44
C GLN A 117 -21.65 16.59 -7.83
N LEU A 118 -21.74 16.31 -6.53
CA LEU A 118 -20.77 15.48 -5.85
C LEU A 118 -21.06 14.01 -6.20
N LEU A 119 -20.10 13.36 -6.85
CA LEU A 119 -20.15 11.95 -7.21
C LEU A 119 -19.24 11.17 -6.25
N TRP A 120 -19.79 10.13 -5.64
CA TRP A 120 -19.05 9.20 -4.81
C TRP A 120 -19.08 7.82 -5.46
N THR A 121 -17.91 7.27 -5.69
CA THR A 121 -17.74 5.94 -6.27
C THR A 121 -17.13 5.03 -5.21
N PHE A 122 -17.72 3.85 -5.05
CA PHE A 122 -17.11 2.76 -4.30
C PHE A 122 -17.42 1.44 -5.02
N ASP A 123 -16.44 0.96 -5.77
CA ASP A 123 -16.49 -0.29 -6.52
C ASP A 123 -15.27 -1.15 -6.19
N TYR A 124 -15.43 -2.47 -6.22
CA TYR A 124 -14.35 -3.41 -5.98
C TYR A 124 -14.66 -4.74 -6.63
N GLY A 125 -13.63 -5.44 -7.08
CA GLY A 125 -13.83 -6.74 -7.70
C GLY A 125 -12.61 -7.27 -8.40
N PHE A 126 -12.86 -8.18 -9.34
CA PHE A 126 -11.86 -8.74 -10.23
C PHE A 126 -12.25 -8.45 -11.67
N ASN A 127 -11.30 -7.95 -12.46
CA ASN A 127 -11.49 -7.70 -13.89
C ASN A 127 -10.34 -8.29 -14.70
N ASP A 128 -10.60 -8.55 -15.97
CA ASP A 128 -9.57 -8.87 -16.94
C ASP A 128 -8.62 -7.68 -17.13
N TYR A 129 -7.35 -7.98 -17.41
CA TYR A 129 -6.32 -6.97 -17.66
C TYR A 129 -6.75 -6.03 -18.80
N SER A 130 -7.05 -4.77 -18.49
CA SER A 130 -7.39 -3.77 -19.50
C SER A 130 -6.74 -2.42 -19.15
N GLU A 131 -6.02 -1.82 -20.10
CA GLU A 131 -5.28 -0.57 -19.90
C GLU A 131 -6.19 0.68 -19.86
N GLY A 132 -7.50 0.52 -20.02
CA GLY A 132 -8.47 1.58 -20.30
C GLY A 132 -8.92 2.45 -19.12
N TRP A 133 -8.44 2.22 -17.90
CA TRP A 133 -9.00 2.81 -16.67
C TRP A 133 -8.50 4.22 -16.33
N LYS A 134 -7.95 4.97 -17.30
CA LYS A 134 -7.46 6.34 -17.09
C LYS A 134 -8.25 7.35 -17.92
N ILE A 135 -9.49 7.60 -17.54
CA ILE A 135 -10.16 8.83 -17.95
C ILE A 135 -10.75 9.46 -16.70
N ALA A 136 -10.15 10.56 -16.25
CA ALA A 136 -10.82 11.42 -15.30
C ALA A 136 -10.27 12.83 -15.25
N GLN A 137 -11.18 13.71 -14.84
CA GLN A 137 -11.05 15.16 -14.78
C GLN A 137 -11.33 15.57 -13.33
N GLY A 138 -10.51 16.47 -12.76
CA GLY A 138 -10.79 17.20 -11.51
C GLY A 138 -11.30 16.38 -10.32
N TYR A 139 -10.39 15.77 -9.56
CA TYR A 139 -10.72 15.02 -8.35
C TYR A 139 -10.64 15.88 -7.07
N ILE A 140 -11.57 15.68 -6.14
CA ILE A 140 -11.39 16.13 -4.74
C ILE A 140 -10.49 15.12 -4.02
N SER A 141 -10.77 13.83 -4.21
CA SER A 141 -9.91 12.71 -3.82
C SER A 141 -10.07 11.62 -4.88
N ASP A 142 -8.98 11.24 -5.52
CA ASP A 142 -8.95 10.07 -6.39
C ASP A 142 -8.86 8.78 -5.55
N SER A 143 -9.06 7.62 -6.19
CA SER A 143 -9.03 6.31 -5.51
C SER A 143 -7.71 6.09 -4.76
N VAL A 144 -6.58 6.43 -5.37
CA VAL A 144 -5.24 6.31 -4.76
C VAL A 144 -5.08 7.21 -3.55
N GLY A 145 -5.57 8.45 -3.61
CA GLY A 145 -5.59 9.38 -2.48
C GLY A 145 -6.42 8.85 -1.31
N THR A 146 -7.58 8.25 -1.60
CA THR A 146 -8.41 7.58 -0.60
C THR A 146 -7.67 6.41 0.06
N GLY A 147 -7.05 5.52 -0.73
CA GLY A 147 -6.25 4.41 -0.22
C GLY A 147 -5.08 4.88 0.66
N SER A 148 -4.40 5.95 0.24
CA SER A 148 -3.31 6.58 1.00
C SER A 148 -3.76 7.09 2.36
N LEU A 149 -4.92 7.76 2.41
CA LEU A 149 -5.50 8.29 3.64
C LEU A 149 -5.89 7.17 4.61
N VAL A 150 -6.47 6.08 4.10
CA VAL A 150 -6.82 4.90 4.92
C VAL A 150 -5.57 4.31 5.59
N ILE A 151 -4.47 4.14 4.85
CA ILE A 151 -3.22 3.59 5.40
C ILE A 151 -2.69 4.47 6.54
N VAL A 152 -2.61 5.79 6.32
CA VAL A 152 -2.09 6.73 7.33
C VAL A 152 -3.02 6.81 8.54
N LEU A 153 -4.34 6.78 8.34
CA LEU A 153 -5.33 6.82 9.41
C LEU A 153 -5.27 5.56 10.28
N VAL A 154 -5.18 4.38 9.66
CA VAL A 154 -5.01 3.10 10.38
C VAL A 154 -3.71 3.12 11.20
N ALA A 155 -2.61 3.62 10.63
CA ALA A 155 -1.35 3.79 11.34
C ALA A 155 -1.50 4.71 12.58
N GLY A 156 -2.20 5.84 12.43
CA GLY A 156 -2.49 6.77 13.53
C GLY A 156 -3.37 6.17 14.63
N ILE A 157 -4.42 5.45 14.26
CA ILE A 157 -5.29 4.73 15.21
C ILE A 157 -4.47 3.71 16.00
N TRP A 158 -3.65 2.92 15.32
CA TRP A 158 -2.81 1.92 15.96
C TRP A 158 -1.79 2.55 16.92
N ALA A 159 -1.11 3.62 16.51
CA ALA A 159 -0.17 4.33 17.36
C ALA A 159 -0.87 4.89 18.62
N SER A 160 -2.07 5.47 18.47
CA SER A 160 -2.88 5.97 19.58
C SER A 160 -3.30 4.84 20.53
N TYR A 161 -3.75 3.71 20.00
CA TYR A 161 -4.12 2.53 20.78
C TYR A 161 -2.94 2.00 21.60
N ARG A 162 -1.77 1.81 20.96
CA ARG A 162 -0.55 1.35 21.64
C ARG A 162 -0.15 2.27 22.78
N ASN A 163 -0.14 3.58 22.56
CA ASN A 163 0.26 4.55 23.58
C ASN A 163 -0.67 4.53 24.81
N ARG A 164 -1.97 4.25 24.61
CA ARG A 164 -2.92 4.06 25.72
C ARG A 164 -2.68 2.79 26.52
N MET A 165 -2.21 1.71 25.88
CA MET A 165 -1.93 0.45 26.55
C MET A 165 -0.65 0.54 27.39
N VAL A 166 0.43 1.08 26.82
CA VAL A 166 1.70 1.28 27.55
C VAL A 166 1.51 2.20 28.76
N GLY A 167 0.77 3.31 28.60
CA GLY A 167 0.48 4.22 29.72
C GLY A 167 -0.46 3.66 30.81
N LYS A 168 -1.03 2.47 30.62
CA LYS A 168 -1.78 1.74 31.65
C LYS A 168 -0.91 0.75 32.42
N GLU A 169 0.20 0.29 31.87
CA GLU A 169 1.13 -0.63 32.55
C GLU A 169 2.05 0.11 33.54
N ASP A 170 2.25 1.42 33.37
CA ASP A 170 3.06 2.28 34.24
C ASP A 170 2.25 2.93 35.41
N LYS A 171 1.01 2.48 35.67
CA LYS A 171 0.16 2.94 36.79
C LYS A 171 -0.29 1.78 37.67
#